data_AF-A0A962TDH8-F1
#
_entry.id   AF-A0A962TDH8-F1
#
_cell.length_a   1.000
_cell.length_b   1.000
_cell.length_c   1.000
_cell.angle_alpha   90.00
_cell.angle_beta   90.00
_cell.angle_gamma   90.00
#
_symmetry.space_group_name_H-M   'P 1'
#
loop_
_entity.id
_entity.type
_entity.pdbx_description
1 polymer ?
#
loop_
_entity_poly.entity_id
_entity_poly.type
_entity_poly.pdbx_seq_one_letter_code
_entity_poly.pdbx_strand_id
1 'polypeptide(L)'
;GNTRLAILQALWDETGDARFARVDCHYRAYTDAFTLRMAHLVSHEVQGSLLFIDRAMSLDALWQTLRPAERAPATTDADCIAVLARHGFDLSLATFKAMRYAVYRLAPLLPQALAAGLEEREVIAIRWLERSMEKVWHEQVPHDKAAFASVFVTLCRRHDHADWDLADLRQALEAEIVDRAGVSLQVVRLAHQCRADP
;
A
#
# COMPACT_ATOMS: atom_id res chain seq x y z
N GLY A 1 -13.64 18.20 -8.18
CA GLY A 1 -14.55 19.29 -8.61
C GLY A 1 -15.39 19.85 -7.47
N ASN A 2 -15.91 18.98 -6.59
CA ASN A 2 -16.89 19.36 -5.56
C ASN A 2 -16.41 20.48 -4.62
N THR A 3 -15.18 20.39 -4.10
CA THR A 3 -14.62 21.44 -3.21
C THR A 3 -14.55 22.80 -3.89
N ARG A 4 -14.04 22.85 -5.13
CA ARG A 4 -14.00 24.10 -5.91
C ARG A 4 -15.40 24.65 -6.16
N LEU A 5 -16.36 23.79 -6.49
CA LEU A 5 -17.75 24.20 -6.71
C LEU A 5 -18.37 24.77 -5.43
N ALA A 6 -18.18 24.12 -4.29
CA ALA A 6 -18.68 24.59 -3.00
C ALA A 6 -18.07 25.95 -2.60
N ILE A 7 -16.76 26.14 -2.84
CA ILE A 7 -16.10 27.42 -2.61
C ILE A 7 -16.67 28.52 -3.53
N LEU A 8 -16.87 28.24 -4.81
CA LEU A 8 -17.44 29.21 -5.75
C LEU A 8 -18.88 29.59 -5.38
N GLN A 9 -19.68 28.62 -4.91
CA GLN A 9 -21.03 28.87 -4.40
C GLN A 9 -20.99 29.80 -3.18
N ALA A 10 -20.15 29.50 -2.18
CA ALA A 10 -20.01 30.35 -0.99
C ALA A 10 -19.56 31.78 -1.35
N LEU A 11 -18.59 31.93 -2.26
CA LEU A 11 -18.11 33.24 -2.71
C LEU A 11 -19.19 34.04 -3.45
N TRP A 12 -20.00 33.37 -4.27
CA TRP A 12 -21.14 34.00 -4.94
C TRP A 12 -22.17 34.49 -3.93
N ASP A 13 -22.53 33.65 -2.94
CA ASP A 13 -23.53 33.99 -1.93
C ASP A 13 -23.08 35.16 -1.03
N GLU A 14 -21.79 35.24 -0.72
CA GLU A 14 -21.22 36.31 0.11
C GLU A 14 -21.05 37.63 -0.65
N THR A 15 -20.55 37.57 -1.89
CA THR A 15 -20.10 38.78 -2.61
C THR A 15 -21.06 39.26 -3.69
N GLY A 16 -21.89 38.38 -4.25
CA GLY A 16 -22.69 38.66 -5.44
C GLY A 16 -21.87 38.95 -6.71
N ASP A 17 -20.56 38.69 -6.71
CA ASP A 17 -19.69 38.97 -7.86
C ASP A 17 -19.87 37.93 -8.97
N ALA A 18 -20.30 38.38 -10.15
CA ALA A 18 -20.65 37.55 -11.31
C ALA A 18 -19.51 36.64 -11.79
N ARG A 19 -18.25 36.94 -11.45
CA ARG A 19 -17.10 36.06 -11.73
C ARG A 19 -17.23 34.69 -11.08
N PHE A 20 -17.94 34.57 -9.95
CA PHE A 20 -18.13 33.31 -9.23
C PHE A 20 -19.40 32.56 -9.66
N ALA A 21 -20.29 33.23 -10.40
CA ALA A 21 -21.53 32.64 -10.93
C ALA A 21 -21.30 31.73 -12.14
N ARG A 22 -20.09 31.71 -12.73
CA ARG A 22 -19.76 30.93 -13.92
C ARG A 22 -18.46 30.17 -13.70
N VAL A 23 -18.45 28.91 -14.13
CA VAL A 23 -17.26 28.06 -14.08
C VAL A 23 -17.14 27.27 -15.37
N ASP A 24 -15.93 27.24 -15.92
CA ASP A 24 -15.63 26.39 -17.06
C ASP A 24 -15.60 24.93 -16.61
N CYS A 25 -16.44 24.12 -17.25
CA CYS A 25 -16.56 22.69 -17.00
C CYS A 25 -16.11 21.91 -18.25
N HIS A 26 -15.35 20.85 -18.04
CA HIS A 26 -15.13 19.85 -19.08
C HIS A 26 -16.19 18.77 -18.96
N TYR A 27 -17.03 18.68 -19.99
CA TYR A 27 -18.02 17.63 -20.08
C TYR A 27 -17.34 16.31 -20.47
N ARG A 28 -17.54 15.29 -19.63
CA ARG A 28 -17.25 13.89 -19.95
C ARG A 28 -18.56 13.12 -19.89
N ALA A 29 -18.88 12.41 -20.96
CA ALA A 29 -20.04 11.52 -20.98
C ALA A 29 -19.88 10.48 -19.87
N TYR A 30 -20.95 10.26 -19.10
CA TYR A 30 -20.99 9.19 -18.11
C TYR A 30 -20.92 7.85 -18.83
N THR A 31 -19.93 7.02 -18.49
CA THR A 31 -19.85 5.64 -18.98
C THR A 31 -20.41 4.69 -17.93
N ASP A 32 -19.81 4.70 -16.75
CA ASP A 32 -20.12 3.79 -15.67
C ASP A 32 -19.54 4.34 -14.34
N ALA A 33 -20.05 3.82 -13.23
CA ALA A 33 -19.68 4.28 -11.90
C ALA A 33 -18.20 4.00 -11.55
N PHE A 34 -17.62 2.93 -12.09
CA PHE A 34 -16.23 2.56 -11.81
C PHE A 34 -15.28 3.58 -12.46
N THR A 35 -15.47 3.89 -13.74
CA THR A 35 -14.69 4.89 -14.47
C THR A 35 -14.81 6.27 -13.83
N LEU A 36 -16.00 6.67 -13.38
CA LEU A 36 -16.19 7.94 -12.67
C LEU A 36 -15.41 7.99 -11.35
N ARG A 37 -15.50 6.94 -10.52
CA ARG A 37 -14.78 6.85 -9.24
C ARG A 37 -13.27 6.75 -9.43
N MET A 38 -12.82 6.06 -10.48
CA MET A 38 -11.40 6.01 -10.86
C MET A 38 -10.87 7.40 -11.19
N ALA A 39 -11.62 8.18 -11.98
CA ALA A 39 -11.24 9.56 -12.29
C ALA A 39 -11.15 10.45 -11.05
N HIS A 40 -12.02 10.24 -10.05
CA HIS A 40 -11.90 10.91 -8.76
C HIS A 40 -10.63 10.51 -8.01
N LEU A 41 -10.31 9.21 -7.93
CA LEU A 41 -9.08 8.71 -7.30
C LEU A 41 -7.83 9.32 -7.96
N VAL A 42 -7.74 9.29 -9.28
CA VAL A 42 -6.65 9.93 -10.05
C VAL A 42 -6.54 11.42 -9.75
N SER A 43 -7.68 12.13 -9.67
CA SER A 43 -7.68 13.55 -9.34
C SER A 43 -7.13 13.83 -7.93
N HIS A 44 -7.37 12.94 -6.96
CA HIS A 44 -6.84 13.08 -5.61
C HIS A 44 -5.33 12.80 -5.55
N GLU A 45 -4.83 11.89 -6.38
CA GLU A 45 -3.39 11.62 -6.52
C GLU A 45 -2.63 12.81 -7.09
N VAL A 46 -3.15 13.43 -8.16
CA VAL A 46 -2.52 14.62 -8.77
C VAL A 46 -2.44 15.79 -7.78
N GLN A 47 -3.37 15.86 -6.81
CA GLN A 47 -3.39 16.88 -5.78
C GLN A 47 -2.45 16.57 -4.59
N GLY A 48 -1.82 15.38 -4.55
CA GLY A 48 -0.86 14.99 -3.50
C GLY A 48 -1.50 14.77 -2.12
N SER A 49 -2.79 14.50 -2.07
CA SER A 49 -3.58 14.57 -0.82
C SER A 49 -3.78 13.24 -0.08
N LEU A 50 -3.31 12.12 -0.64
CA LEU A 50 -3.57 10.78 -0.09
C LEU A 50 -2.28 10.12 0.38
N LEU A 51 -2.32 9.56 1.60
CA LEU A 51 -1.28 8.64 2.06
C LEU A 51 -1.25 7.40 1.16
N PHE A 52 -0.10 6.71 1.11
CA PHE A 52 0.04 5.51 0.29
C PHE A 52 -0.99 4.43 0.64
N ILE A 53 -1.27 4.24 1.94
CA ILE A 53 -2.28 3.28 2.40
C ILE A 53 -3.70 3.68 1.98
N ASP A 54 -4.05 4.97 2.08
CA ASP A 54 -5.40 5.46 1.70
C ASP A 54 -5.64 5.29 0.20
N ARG A 55 -4.60 5.57 -0.60
CA ARG A 55 -4.59 5.31 -2.04
C ARG A 55 -4.81 3.83 -2.33
N ALA A 56 -4.05 2.95 -1.66
CA ALA A 56 -4.15 1.51 -1.84
C ALA A 56 -5.54 0.97 -1.45
N MET A 57 -6.08 1.40 -0.31
CA MET A 57 -7.41 1.00 0.17
C MET A 57 -8.53 1.54 -0.73
N SER A 58 -8.41 2.77 -1.23
CA SER A 58 -9.38 3.36 -2.17
C SER A 58 -9.41 2.60 -3.49
N LEU A 59 -8.24 2.24 -4.01
CA LEU A 59 -8.12 1.41 -5.21
C LEU A 59 -8.72 0.02 -4.98
N ASP A 60 -8.42 -0.60 -3.82
CA ASP A 60 -8.97 -1.92 -3.48
C ASP A 60 -10.49 -1.89 -3.36
N ALA A 61 -11.05 -0.92 -2.62
CA ALA A 61 -12.49 -0.74 -2.50
C ALA A 61 -13.16 -0.51 -3.86
N LEU A 62 -12.53 0.27 -4.75
CA LEU A 62 -12.99 0.48 -6.11
C LEU A 62 -12.93 -0.82 -6.93
N TRP A 63 -11.83 -1.56 -6.85
CA TRP A 63 -11.68 -2.87 -7.50
C TRP A 63 -12.78 -3.85 -7.07
N GLN A 64 -13.14 -3.85 -5.77
CA GLN A 64 -14.22 -4.69 -5.23
C GLN A 64 -15.62 -4.29 -5.72
N THR A 65 -15.79 -3.16 -6.41
CA THR A 65 -17.08 -2.76 -6.99
C THR A 65 -17.32 -3.29 -8.40
N LEU A 66 -16.26 -3.73 -9.11
CA LEU A 66 -16.40 -4.35 -10.42
C LEU A 66 -17.21 -5.64 -10.33
N ARG A 67 -18.01 -5.97 -11.34
CA ARG A 67 -18.74 -7.24 -11.37
C ARG A 67 -17.75 -8.41 -11.48
N PRO A 68 -18.07 -9.61 -10.96
CA PRO A 68 -17.21 -10.78 -11.09
C PRO A 68 -16.82 -11.07 -12.54
N ALA A 69 -17.72 -10.89 -13.51
CA ALA A 69 -17.42 -11.08 -14.93
C ALA A 69 -16.41 -10.07 -15.50
N GLU A 70 -16.33 -8.87 -14.92
CA GLU A 70 -15.36 -7.83 -15.30
C GLU A 70 -13.99 -8.09 -14.66
N ARG A 71 -13.97 -8.78 -13.50
CA ARG A 71 -12.75 -9.21 -12.81
C ARG A 71 -12.23 -10.57 -13.26
N ALA A 72 -13.09 -11.45 -13.76
CA ALA A 72 -12.76 -12.82 -14.15
C ALA A 72 -11.60 -12.95 -15.16
N PRO A 73 -11.42 -12.02 -16.13
CA PRO A 73 -10.25 -12.05 -17.01
C PRO A 73 -8.93 -11.77 -16.27
N ALA A 74 -9.00 -11.13 -15.09
CA ALA A 74 -7.85 -10.75 -14.31
C ALA A 74 -7.47 -11.81 -13.28
N THR A 75 -6.65 -12.77 -13.70
CA THR A 75 -6.19 -13.88 -12.85
C THR A 75 -4.79 -13.64 -12.28
N THR A 76 -4.01 -12.77 -12.91
CA THR A 76 -2.68 -12.38 -12.47
C THR A 76 -2.63 -10.91 -12.08
N ASP A 77 -1.58 -10.52 -11.34
CA ASP A 77 -1.34 -9.10 -11.02
C ASP A 77 -1.19 -8.25 -12.30
N ALA A 78 -0.62 -8.80 -13.38
CA ALA A 78 -0.46 -8.10 -14.65
C ALA A 78 -1.81 -7.84 -15.34
N ASP A 79 -2.71 -8.82 -15.30
CA ASP A 79 -4.06 -8.65 -15.85
C ASP A 79 -4.86 -7.60 -15.07
N CYS A 80 -4.73 -7.59 -13.73
CA CYS A 80 -5.34 -6.57 -12.88
C CYS A 80 -4.87 -5.16 -13.28
N ILE A 81 -3.55 -4.98 -13.45
CA ILE A 81 -2.96 -3.72 -13.90
C ILE A 81 -3.48 -3.34 -15.29
N ALA A 82 -3.61 -4.29 -16.22
CA ALA A 82 -4.13 -4.02 -17.55
C ALA A 82 -5.61 -3.55 -17.52
N VAL A 83 -6.43 -4.11 -16.62
CA VAL A 83 -7.79 -3.61 -16.39
C VAL A 83 -7.76 -2.18 -15.86
N LEU A 84 -6.94 -1.89 -14.84
CA LEU A 84 -6.80 -0.54 -14.29
C LEU A 84 -6.35 0.49 -15.33
N ALA A 85 -5.36 0.14 -16.16
CA ALA A 85 -4.84 1.00 -17.24
C ALA A 85 -5.92 1.36 -18.27
N ARG A 86 -6.82 0.41 -18.61
CA ARG A 86 -7.96 0.68 -19.51
C ARG A 86 -8.94 1.72 -18.96
N HIS A 87 -8.95 1.93 -17.64
CA HIS A 87 -9.75 2.97 -16.98
C HIS A 87 -8.92 4.23 -16.64
N GLY A 88 -7.72 4.37 -17.21
CA GLY A 88 -6.85 5.55 -17.06
C GLY A 88 -6.06 5.55 -15.76
N PHE A 89 -5.83 4.39 -15.15
CA PHE A 89 -5.06 4.24 -13.92
C PHE A 89 -3.83 3.36 -14.16
N ASP A 90 -2.72 3.99 -14.52
CA ASP A 90 -1.46 3.30 -14.82
C ASP A 90 -0.66 3.03 -13.55
N LEU A 91 -0.25 1.78 -13.36
CA LEU A 91 0.58 1.35 -12.24
C LEU A 91 1.74 0.48 -12.71
N SER A 92 2.89 0.60 -12.03
CA SER A 92 3.94 -0.40 -12.14
C SER A 92 3.54 -1.69 -11.40
N LEU A 93 4.08 -2.83 -11.83
CA LEU A 93 3.89 -4.10 -11.12
C LEU A 93 4.42 -4.05 -9.67
N ALA A 94 5.48 -3.30 -9.43
CA ALA A 94 6.05 -3.11 -8.10
C ALA A 94 5.05 -2.38 -7.19
N THR A 95 4.52 -1.25 -7.66
CA THR A 95 3.53 -0.43 -6.94
C THR A 95 2.27 -1.21 -6.65
N PHE A 96 1.71 -1.92 -7.64
CA PHE A 96 0.51 -2.73 -7.44
C PHE A 96 0.70 -3.81 -6.37
N LYS A 97 1.85 -4.50 -6.39
CA LYS A 97 2.18 -5.49 -5.37
C LYS A 97 2.42 -4.87 -4.00
N ALA A 98 3.02 -3.67 -3.94
CA ALA A 98 3.20 -2.93 -2.70
C ALA A 98 1.86 -2.50 -2.10
N MET A 99 0.94 -1.99 -2.92
CA MET A 99 -0.42 -1.63 -2.49
C MET A 99 -1.18 -2.83 -1.92
N ARG A 100 -1.18 -3.98 -2.63
CA ARG A 100 -1.80 -5.20 -2.13
C ARG A 100 -1.17 -5.67 -0.82
N TYR A 101 0.15 -5.60 -0.72
CA TYR A 101 0.86 -5.94 0.52
C TYR A 101 0.48 -4.99 1.66
N ALA A 102 0.39 -3.69 1.40
CA ALA A 102 -0.06 -2.71 2.39
C ALA A 102 -1.48 -3.02 2.87
N VAL A 103 -2.43 -3.24 1.97
CA VAL A 103 -3.85 -3.49 2.31
C VAL A 103 -4.05 -4.83 3.02
N TYR A 104 -3.56 -5.92 2.44
CA TYR A 104 -3.91 -7.27 2.89
C TYR A 104 -2.94 -7.84 3.93
N ARG A 105 -1.71 -7.35 3.98
CA ARG A 105 -0.70 -7.81 4.94
C ARG A 105 -0.44 -6.79 6.04
N LEU A 106 -0.10 -5.55 5.70
CA LEU A 106 0.36 -4.58 6.70
C LEU A 106 -0.77 -3.86 7.44
N ALA A 107 -1.90 -3.54 6.81
CA ALA A 107 -3.01 -2.85 7.48
C ALA A 107 -3.48 -3.53 8.78
N PRO A 108 -3.61 -4.88 8.87
CA PRO A 108 -3.95 -5.55 10.12
C PRO A 108 -2.78 -5.70 11.13
N LEU A 109 -1.57 -5.28 10.76
CA LEU A 109 -0.33 -5.48 11.54
C LEU A 109 0.33 -4.17 12.00
N LEU A 110 0.28 -3.13 11.17
CA LEU A 110 0.94 -1.82 11.34
C LEU A 110 -0.03 -0.64 11.08
N PRO A 111 -1.25 -0.63 11.66
CA PRO A 111 -2.23 0.43 11.39
C PRO A 111 -1.75 1.82 11.81
N GLN A 112 -1.00 1.95 12.92
CA GLN A 112 -0.51 3.26 13.38
C GLN A 112 0.60 3.77 12.47
N ALA A 113 1.56 2.92 12.11
CA ALA A 113 2.65 3.32 11.20
C ALA A 113 2.11 3.71 9.81
N LEU A 114 1.14 2.95 9.28
CA LEU A 114 0.49 3.29 8.00
C LEU A 114 -0.27 4.62 8.08
N ALA A 115 -0.98 4.88 9.18
CA ALA A 115 -1.67 6.16 9.40
C ALA A 115 -0.70 7.33 9.64
N ALA A 116 0.51 7.05 10.14
CA ALA A 116 1.59 8.04 10.29
C ALA A 116 2.30 8.36 8.98
N GLY A 117 2.02 7.62 7.90
CA GLY A 117 2.42 7.98 6.54
C GLY A 117 3.51 7.10 5.92
N LEU A 118 3.59 5.82 6.28
CA LEU A 118 4.47 4.86 5.59
C LEU A 118 4.31 4.95 4.06
N GLU A 119 5.41 5.26 3.39
CA GLU A 119 5.47 5.45 1.94
C GLU A 119 5.66 4.12 1.20
N GLU A 120 5.48 4.16 -0.13
CA GLU A 120 5.66 3.01 -1.01
C GLU A 120 7.03 2.34 -0.82
N ARG A 121 8.10 3.13 -0.72
CA ARG A 121 9.47 2.63 -0.55
C ARG A 121 9.61 1.82 0.74
N GLU A 122 8.99 2.26 1.83
CA GLU A 122 9.05 1.60 3.13
C GLU A 122 8.24 0.31 3.12
N VAL A 123 7.03 0.34 2.54
CA VAL A 123 6.21 -0.86 2.32
C VAL A 123 6.96 -1.91 1.50
N ILE A 124 7.65 -1.50 0.43
CA ILE A 124 8.49 -2.39 -0.38
C ILE A 124 9.64 -2.96 0.46
N ALA A 125 10.29 -2.13 1.28
CA ALA A 125 11.39 -2.56 2.13
C ALA A 125 10.93 -3.57 3.21
N ILE A 126 9.77 -3.36 3.84
CA ILE A 126 9.17 -4.32 4.79
C ILE A 126 8.88 -5.65 4.11
N ARG A 127 8.25 -5.60 2.93
CA ARG A 127 7.93 -6.81 2.16
C ARG A 127 9.17 -7.60 1.78
N TRP A 128 10.22 -6.88 1.41
CA TRP A 128 11.49 -7.47 1.06
C TRP A 128 12.15 -8.11 2.30
N LEU A 129 12.15 -7.41 3.44
CA LEU A 129 12.64 -7.90 4.73
C LEU A 129 11.90 -9.16 5.20
N GLU A 130 10.57 -9.19 5.10
CA GLU A 130 9.77 -10.38 5.44
C GLU A 130 10.27 -11.60 4.65
N ARG A 131 10.39 -11.46 3.32
CA ARG A 131 10.80 -12.55 2.43
C ARG A 131 12.25 -12.97 2.61
N SER A 132 13.16 -12.03 2.86
CA SER A 132 14.58 -12.34 3.08
C SER A 132 14.77 -13.04 4.42
N MET A 133 14.12 -12.55 5.49
CA MET A 133 14.19 -13.15 6.82
C MET A 133 13.48 -14.50 6.89
N GLU A 134 12.39 -14.71 6.15
CA GLU A 134 11.74 -16.02 6.04
C GLU A 134 12.71 -17.09 5.50
N LYS A 135 13.50 -16.74 4.48
CA LYS A 135 14.52 -17.64 3.93
C LYS A 135 15.61 -17.95 4.96
N VAL A 136 16.11 -16.93 5.65
CA VAL A 136 17.12 -17.12 6.71
C VAL A 136 16.55 -17.99 7.82
N TRP A 137 15.31 -17.75 8.26
CA TRP A 137 14.61 -18.57 9.23
C TRP A 137 14.51 -20.03 8.79
N HIS A 138 14.11 -20.30 7.55
CA HIS A 138 13.98 -21.67 7.04
C HIS A 138 15.30 -22.45 7.01
N GLU A 139 16.44 -21.76 6.93
CA GLU A 139 17.76 -22.38 6.93
C GLU A 139 18.30 -22.57 8.35
N GLN A 140 18.14 -21.57 9.21
CA GLN A 140 18.69 -21.58 10.57
C GLN A 140 17.78 -22.32 11.57
N VAL A 141 16.47 -22.34 11.31
CA VAL A 141 15.43 -22.96 12.15
C VAL A 141 14.63 -24.00 11.33
N PRO A 142 15.27 -25.04 10.77
CA PRO A 142 14.61 -25.95 9.83
C PRO A 142 13.50 -26.80 10.47
N HIS A 143 13.51 -26.95 11.80
CA HIS A 143 12.51 -27.71 12.55
C HIS A 143 11.22 -26.93 12.86
N ASP A 144 11.25 -25.59 12.76
CA ASP A 144 10.10 -24.73 13.12
C ASP A 144 9.82 -23.68 12.03
N LYS A 145 9.86 -24.11 10.76
CA LYS A 145 9.64 -23.24 9.61
C LYS A 145 8.30 -22.49 9.65
N ALA A 146 7.25 -23.18 10.10
CA ALA A 146 5.90 -22.64 10.17
C ALA A 146 5.74 -21.49 11.18
N ALA A 147 6.63 -21.38 12.18
CA ALA A 147 6.54 -20.32 13.18
C ALA A 147 6.95 -18.94 12.67
N PHE A 148 7.69 -18.84 11.55
CA PHE A 148 8.12 -17.52 11.04
C PHE A 148 6.94 -16.56 10.85
N ALA A 149 5.83 -17.05 10.27
CA ALA A 149 4.67 -16.23 9.99
C ALA A 149 4.04 -15.63 11.26
N SER A 150 3.97 -16.39 12.37
CA SER A 150 3.41 -15.90 13.64
C SER A 150 4.37 -14.98 14.38
N VAL A 151 5.68 -15.26 14.30
CA VAL A 151 6.74 -14.38 14.81
C VAL A 151 6.69 -13.03 14.12
N PHE A 152 6.67 -13.00 12.78
CA PHE A 152 6.62 -11.76 12.01
C PHE A 152 5.39 -10.92 12.38
N VAL A 153 4.21 -11.54 12.44
CA VAL A 153 2.96 -10.88 12.88
C VAL A 153 3.09 -10.29 14.29
N THR A 154 3.68 -11.03 15.21
CA THR A 154 3.86 -10.60 16.61
C THR A 154 4.81 -9.41 16.70
N LEU A 155 5.94 -9.46 15.98
CA LEU A 155 6.93 -8.40 15.97
C LEU A 155 6.41 -7.14 15.28
N CYS A 156 5.73 -7.25 14.13
CA CYS A 156 5.10 -6.09 13.50
C CYS A 156 4.16 -5.37 14.47
N ARG A 157 3.24 -6.10 15.12
CA ARG A 157 2.29 -5.51 16.07
C ARG A 157 2.96 -4.90 17.29
N ARG A 158 4.05 -5.51 17.78
CA ARG A 158 4.82 -4.98 18.91
C ARG A 158 5.48 -3.65 18.59
N HIS A 159 5.89 -3.45 17.34
CA HIS A 159 6.59 -2.26 16.85
C HIS A 159 5.68 -1.31 16.05
N ASP A 160 4.34 -1.46 16.14
CA ASP A 160 3.40 -0.56 15.47
C ASP A 160 3.31 0.77 16.22
N HIS A 161 4.12 1.73 15.78
CA HIS A 161 4.19 3.09 16.33
C HIS A 161 4.24 4.11 15.19
N ALA A 162 3.98 5.38 15.51
CA ALA A 162 3.98 6.45 14.51
C ALA A 162 5.40 6.78 14.00
N ASP A 163 6.42 6.55 14.82
CA ASP A 163 7.85 6.72 14.53
C ASP A 163 8.50 5.41 14.04
N TRP A 164 7.74 4.62 13.28
CA TRP A 164 8.15 3.29 12.83
C TRP A 164 9.51 3.29 12.14
N ASP A 165 10.36 2.32 12.50
CA ASP A 165 11.67 2.10 11.89
C ASP A 165 11.83 0.64 11.42
N LEU A 166 12.24 0.48 10.16
CA LEU A 166 12.59 -0.81 9.57
C LEU A 166 13.75 -1.48 10.32
N ALA A 167 14.70 -0.71 10.85
CA ALA A 167 15.85 -1.22 11.57
C ALA A 167 15.44 -1.94 12.85
N ASP A 168 14.44 -1.44 13.57
CA ASP A 168 13.93 -2.06 14.79
C ASP A 168 13.28 -3.41 14.50
N LEU A 169 12.41 -3.47 13.48
CA LEU A 169 11.79 -4.74 13.06
C LEU A 169 12.86 -5.75 12.60
N ARG A 170 13.86 -5.30 11.84
CA ARG A 170 14.97 -6.15 11.40
C ARG A 170 15.76 -6.69 12.59
N GLN A 171 16.12 -5.84 13.55
CA GLN A 171 16.86 -6.26 14.74
C GLN A 171 16.05 -7.25 15.59
N ALA A 172 14.75 -7.04 15.73
CA ALA A 172 13.87 -7.96 16.45
C ALA A 172 13.78 -9.34 15.76
N LEU A 173 13.68 -9.38 14.43
CA LEU A 173 13.70 -10.61 13.65
C LEU A 173 15.05 -11.34 13.75
N GLU A 174 16.16 -10.60 13.65
CA GLU A 174 17.51 -11.15 13.84
C GLU A 174 17.67 -11.78 15.24
N ALA A 175 17.17 -11.12 16.28
CA ALA A 175 17.22 -11.61 17.66
C ALA A 175 16.39 -12.88 17.85
N GLU A 176 15.19 -12.96 17.29
CA GLU A 176 14.36 -14.16 17.38
C GLU A 176 15.03 -15.36 16.66
N ILE A 177 15.65 -15.14 15.50
CA ILE A 177 16.40 -16.20 14.79
C ILE A 177 17.58 -16.68 15.64
N VAL A 178 18.34 -15.77 16.25
CA VAL A 178 19.46 -16.09 17.15
C VAL A 178 18.99 -16.97 18.32
N ASP A 179 17.90 -16.59 18.97
CA ASP A 179 17.36 -17.31 20.13
C ASP A 179 16.89 -18.73 19.74
N ARG A 180 16.19 -18.85 18.61
CA ARG A 180 15.62 -20.13 18.14
C ARG A 180 16.63 -21.08 17.53
N ALA A 181 17.62 -20.56 16.81
CA ALA A 181 18.64 -21.37 16.15
C ALA A 181 19.86 -21.65 17.04
N GLY A 182 20.05 -20.87 18.11
CA GLY A 182 21.25 -20.96 18.96
C GLY A 182 22.54 -20.57 18.24
N VAL A 183 22.45 -19.76 17.17
CA VAL A 183 23.60 -19.30 16.37
C VAL A 183 23.97 -17.86 16.72
N SER A 184 25.17 -17.42 16.36
CA SER A 184 25.59 -16.03 16.61
C SER A 184 24.87 -15.03 15.69
N LEU A 185 24.68 -13.80 16.17
CA LEU A 185 24.09 -12.71 15.38
C LEU A 185 24.85 -12.43 14.08
N GLN A 186 26.17 -12.65 14.06
CA GLN A 186 26.99 -12.50 12.86
C GLN A 186 26.60 -13.49 11.77
N VAL A 187 26.29 -14.74 12.13
CA VAL A 187 25.84 -15.77 11.17
C VAL A 187 24.51 -15.36 10.54
N VAL A 188 23.56 -14.90 11.36
CA VAL A 188 22.24 -14.44 10.88
C VAL A 188 22.39 -13.23 9.95
N ARG A 189 23.19 -12.23 10.34
CA ARG A 189 23.43 -11.02 9.52
C ARG A 189 24.10 -11.34 8.20
N LEU A 190 25.12 -12.21 8.20
CA LEU A 190 25.79 -12.64 6.98
C LEU A 190 24.81 -13.36 6.05
N ALA A 191 24.01 -14.28 6.59
CA ALA A 191 22.97 -14.96 5.84
C ALA A 191 21.95 -13.97 5.25
N HIS A 192 21.52 -12.97 6.02
CA HIS A 192 20.61 -11.95 5.51
C HIS A 192 21.25 -11.09 4.40
N GLN A 193 22.50 -10.65 4.58
CA GLN A 193 23.25 -9.86 3.60
C GLN A 193 23.48 -10.58 2.27
N CYS A 194 23.81 -11.88 2.28
CA CYS A 194 23.93 -12.66 1.04
C CYS A 194 22.62 -12.75 0.25
N ARG A 195 21.49 -12.42 0.88
CA ARG A 195 20.16 -12.39 0.26
C ARG A 195 19.68 -10.97 0.00
N ALA A 196 20.44 -9.96 0.45
CA ALA A 196 20.15 -8.52 0.43
C ALA A 196 20.31 -7.83 -0.92
N ASP A 197 21.02 -8.46 -1.86
CA ASP A 197 21.18 -7.90 -3.20
C ASP A 197 19.95 -8.20 -4.09
N PRO A 198 19.37 -7.18 -4.74
CA PRO A 198 18.34 -7.37 -5.76
C PRO A 198 18.87 -8.09 -7.02
#